data_AF-A0A431HG68-F1
#
_entry.id   AF-A0A431HG68-F1
#
_cell.length_a   1.000
_cell.length_b   1.000
_cell.length_c   1.000
_cell.angle_alpha   90.00
_cell.angle_beta   90.00
_cell.angle_gamma   90.00
#
_symmetry.space_group_name_H-M   'P 1'
#
loop_
_entity.id
_entity.type
_entity.pdbx_description
1 polymer ?
#
loop_
_entity_poly.entity_id
_entity_poly.type
_entity_poly.pdbx_seq_one_letter_code
_entity_poly.pdbx_strand_id
1 'polypeptide(L)'
;MISILNLTKTNKLILAAFAFWAVMAFGSGRAHAATLNVSGGCTLPIAINSVNAGANQSGCTAVGSYGTNDTIIIPAGTQTLTADLPTFTESVTIEGAGMNSTTISGDSGQFRGV
;
A
#
# COMPACT_ATOMS: atom_id res chain seq x y z
N MET A 1 20.59 32.70 -17.91
CA MET A 1 20.81 31.26 -17.69
C MET A 1 22.26 31.09 -17.24
N ILE A 2 22.50 30.83 -15.95
CA ILE A 2 23.87 30.66 -15.44
C ILE A 2 24.27 29.21 -15.75
N SER A 3 25.28 29.03 -16.61
CA SER A 3 25.75 27.70 -17.01
C SER A 3 26.46 27.03 -15.83
N ILE A 4 26.09 25.79 -15.52
CA ILE A 4 26.64 25.00 -14.40
C ILE A 4 28.17 24.85 -14.48
N LEU A 5 28.73 24.99 -15.69
CA LEU A 5 30.16 24.94 -15.97
C LEU A 5 30.93 26.11 -15.34
N ASN A 6 30.31 27.28 -15.17
CA ASN A 6 30.91 28.50 -14.61
C ASN A 6 30.86 28.61 -13.08
N LEU A 7 30.33 27.58 -12.40
CA LEU A 7 30.32 27.55 -10.94
C LEU A 7 31.71 27.20 -10.38
N THR A 8 32.07 27.84 -9.27
CA THR A 8 33.28 27.51 -8.51
C THR A 8 33.21 26.06 -8.00
N LYS A 9 34.38 25.46 -7.75
CA LYS A 9 34.50 24.05 -7.32
C LYS A 9 33.65 23.76 -6.07
N THR A 10 33.57 24.71 -5.14
CA THR A 10 32.77 24.64 -3.91
C THR A 10 31.27 24.60 -4.20
N ASN A 11 30.79 25.41 -5.14
CA ASN A 11 29.35 25.48 -5.47
C ASN A 11 28.89 24.19 -6.17
N LYS A 12 29.74 23.60 -7.03
CA LYS A 12 29.46 22.30 -7.67
C LYS A 12 29.35 21.19 -6.62
N LEU A 13 30.21 21.21 -5.61
CA LEU A 13 30.23 20.22 -4.54
C LEU A 13 29.00 20.33 -3.64
N ILE A 14 28.57 21.55 -3.31
CA ILE A 14 27.33 21.82 -2.58
C ILE A 14 26.12 21.30 -3.37
N LEU A 15 26.04 21.60 -4.67
CA LEU A 15 24.91 21.17 -5.50
C LEU A 15 24.83 19.65 -5.63
N ALA A 16 25.97 18.97 -5.76
CA ALA A 16 26.05 17.52 -5.78
C ALA A 16 25.59 16.90 -4.45
N ALA A 17 25.97 17.50 -3.31
CA ALA A 17 25.54 17.03 -1.99
C ALA A 17 24.02 17.19 -1.79
N PHE A 18 23.44 18.31 -2.20
CA PHE A 18 21.98 18.51 -2.15
C PHE A 18 21.22 17.55 -3.06
N ALA A 19 21.73 17.32 -4.29
CA ALA A 19 21.13 16.35 -5.21
C ALA A 19 21.20 14.93 -4.65
N PHE A 20 22.34 14.54 -4.07
CA PHE A 20 22.50 13.22 -3.45
C PHE A 20 21.58 13.05 -2.23
N TRP A 21 21.44 14.07 -1.38
CA TRP A 21 20.53 14.04 -0.24
C TRP A 21 19.06 13.94 -0.65
N ALA A 22 18.65 14.66 -1.70
CA ALA A 22 17.32 14.54 -2.27
C ALA A 22 17.05 13.11 -2.78
N VAL A 23 18.01 12.50 -3.50
CA VAL A 23 17.88 11.11 -3.97
C VAL A 23 17.75 10.12 -2.81
N MET A 24 18.46 10.30 -1.70
CA MET A 24 18.31 9.43 -0.53
C MET A 24 16.96 9.60 0.17
N ALA A 25 16.42 10.82 0.22
CA ALA A 25 15.11 11.09 0.83
C ALA A 25 13.96 10.49 0.01
N PHE A 26 14.06 10.48 -1.32
CA PHE A 26 13.01 9.97 -2.21
C PHE A 26 13.24 8.53 -2.71
N GLY A 27 14.45 7.98 -2.54
CA GLY A 27 14.85 6.68 -3.08
C GLY A 27 14.65 5.48 -2.16
N SER A 28 14.10 5.67 -0.96
CA SER A 28 13.84 4.57 -0.03
C SER A 28 12.47 3.94 -0.31
N GLY A 29 12.43 3.05 -1.30
CA GLY A 29 11.33 2.08 -1.41
C GLY A 29 11.23 1.28 -0.11
N ARG A 30 10.01 1.10 0.41
CA ARG A 30 9.75 0.35 1.64
C ARG A 30 9.92 -1.14 1.35
N ALA A 31 11.11 -1.71 1.54
CA ALA A 31 11.37 -3.14 1.28
C ALA A 31 10.74 -4.11 2.32
N HIS A 32 9.70 -3.67 3.01
CA HIS A 32 8.98 -4.46 4.02
C HIS A 32 7.67 -4.97 3.44
N ALA A 33 7.16 -6.06 4.01
CA ALA A 33 5.86 -6.61 3.70
C ALA A 33 5.11 -6.85 5.01
N ALA A 34 3.90 -6.32 5.08
CA ALA A 34 2.98 -6.49 6.18
C ALA A 34 1.92 -7.54 5.82
N THR A 35 1.49 -8.32 6.80
CA THR A 35 0.37 -9.24 6.67
C THR A 35 -0.82 -8.72 7.45
N LEU A 36 -1.97 -8.59 6.78
CA LEU A 36 -3.24 -8.20 7.37
C LEU A 36 -4.21 -9.37 7.30
N ASN A 37 -4.92 -9.65 8.39
CA ASN A 37 -5.98 -10.65 8.40
C ASN A 37 -7.35 -9.96 8.50
N VAL A 38 -8.21 -10.18 7.51
CA VAL A 38 -9.58 -9.64 7.45
C VAL A 38 -10.45 -10.37 8.48
N SER A 39 -10.43 -9.91 9.73
CA SER A 39 -11.16 -10.52 10.85
C SER A 39 -11.42 -9.51 11.98
N GLY A 40 -12.37 -9.81 12.88
CA GLY A 40 -12.52 -9.11 14.16
C GLY A 40 -12.75 -7.59 14.09
N GLY A 41 -13.25 -7.08 12.96
CA GLY A 41 -13.43 -5.63 12.69
C GLY A 41 -12.58 -5.10 11.53
N CYS A 42 -11.56 -5.84 11.12
CA CYS A 42 -10.81 -5.56 9.90
C CYS A 42 -11.61 -6.05 8.69
N THR A 43 -12.23 -5.14 7.95
CA THR A 43 -12.93 -5.47 6.69
C THR A 43 -11.98 -5.32 5.50
N LEU A 44 -12.31 -5.96 4.37
CA LEU A 44 -11.49 -5.87 3.16
C LEU A 44 -11.23 -4.41 2.71
N PRO A 45 -12.22 -3.48 2.69
CA PRO A 45 -11.96 -2.06 2.41
C PRO A 45 -10.96 -1.40 3.36
N ILE A 46 -11.03 -1.71 4.67
CA ILE A 46 -10.14 -1.13 5.67
C ILE A 46 -8.71 -1.69 5.52
N ALA A 47 -8.58 -2.97 5.17
CA ALA A 47 -7.29 -3.60 4.90
C ALA A 47 -6.61 -2.95 3.68
N ILE A 48 -7.37 -2.71 2.59
CA ILE A 48 -6.87 -2.01 1.39
C ILE A 48 -6.41 -0.59 1.74
N ASN A 49 -7.23 0.17 2.50
CA ASN A 49 -6.85 1.50 2.95
C ASN A 49 -5.59 1.49 3.84
N SER A 50 -5.40 0.44 4.64
CA SER A 50 -4.20 0.31 5.48
C SER A 50 -2.93 0.11 4.65
N VAL A 51 -3.01 -0.73 3.63
CA VAL A 51 -1.90 -0.96 2.67
C VAL A 51 -1.62 0.33 1.88
N ASN A 52 -2.63 0.96 1.30
CA ASN A 52 -2.48 2.21 0.55
C ASN A 52 -1.89 3.35 1.40
N ALA A 53 -2.22 3.41 2.69
CA ALA A 53 -1.69 4.40 3.61
C ALA A 53 -0.30 4.04 4.17
N GLY A 54 0.15 2.80 3.98
CA GLY A 54 1.34 2.24 4.64
C GLY A 54 1.25 2.25 6.17
N ALA A 55 0.04 2.17 6.73
CA ALA A 55 -0.22 2.30 8.17
C ALA A 55 -1.53 1.63 8.59
N ASN A 56 -1.59 1.17 9.86
CA ASN A 56 -2.79 0.56 10.43
C ASN A 56 -3.97 1.54 10.46
N GLN A 57 -5.10 1.14 9.85
CA GLN A 57 -6.38 1.84 10.00
C GLN A 57 -7.21 1.25 11.15
N SER A 58 -8.21 1.99 11.60
CA SER A 58 -9.09 1.55 12.69
C SER A 58 -9.71 0.18 12.38
N GLY A 59 -9.52 -0.79 13.26
CA GLY A 59 -10.03 -2.15 13.12
C GLY A 59 -9.09 -3.11 12.40
N CYS A 60 -8.03 -2.65 11.73
CA CYS A 60 -7.01 -3.49 11.09
C CYS A 60 -5.63 -3.27 11.71
N THR A 61 -5.04 -4.33 12.26
CA THR A 61 -3.66 -4.32 12.73
C THR A 61 -2.86 -5.30 11.90
N ALA A 62 -1.83 -4.81 11.21
CA ALA A 62 -0.93 -5.66 10.48
C ALA A 62 0.14 -6.29 11.39
N VAL A 63 0.63 -7.45 10.95
CA VAL A 63 1.86 -8.06 11.44
C VAL A 63 2.99 -7.70 10.48
N GLY A 64 4.12 -7.23 10.99
CA GLY A 64 5.23 -6.74 10.17
C GLY A 64 5.16 -5.23 9.95
N SER A 65 5.82 -4.75 8.89
CA SER A 65 5.86 -3.33 8.52
C SER A 65 5.42 -3.18 7.08
N TYR A 66 4.60 -2.17 6.82
CA TYR A 66 4.06 -1.91 5.49
C TYR A 66 5.17 -1.57 4.49
N GLY A 67 4.98 -2.00 3.25
CA GLY A 67 5.85 -1.64 2.15
C GLY A 67 5.47 -2.34 0.85
N THR A 68 6.47 -2.75 0.08
CA THR A 68 6.26 -3.43 -1.19
C THR A 68 5.82 -4.87 -0.96
N ASN A 69 4.74 -5.28 -1.63
CA ASN A 69 4.20 -6.64 -1.59
C ASN A 69 3.59 -7.03 -0.24
N ASP A 70 2.82 -6.11 0.36
CA ASP A 70 1.98 -6.44 1.51
C ASP A 70 0.98 -7.56 1.15
N THR A 71 0.53 -8.32 2.15
CA THR A 71 -0.41 -9.44 1.98
C THR A 71 -1.67 -9.21 2.79
N ILE A 72 -2.83 -9.30 2.14
CA ILE A 72 -4.14 -9.34 2.78
C ILE A 72 -4.67 -10.77 2.74
N ILE A 73 -4.83 -11.38 3.92
CA ILE A 73 -5.42 -12.70 4.09
C ILE A 73 -6.92 -12.54 4.33
N ILE A 74 -7.71 -13.20 3.51
CA ILE A 74 -9.16 -13.28 3.63
C ILE A 74 -9.53 -14.65 4.20
N PRO A 75 -10.21 -14.72 5.35
CA PRO A 75 -10.59 -15.98 5.96
C PRO A 75 -11.61 -16.74 5.10
N ALA A 76 -11.87 -17.99 5.48
CA ALA A 76 -12.93 -18.78 4.87
C ALA A 76 -14.31 -18.14 5.13
N GLY A 77 -15.24 -18.35 4.21
CA GLY A 77 -16.60 -17.80 4.25
C GLY A 77 -16.86 -16.75 3.16
N THR A 78 -17.99 -16.07 3.29
CA THR A 78 -18.42 -15.01 2.37
C THR A 78 -18.14 -13.64 2.97
N GLN A 79 -17.32 -12.85 2.29
CA GLN A 79 -17.13 -11.43 2.55
C GLN A 79 -18.13 -10.65 1.70
N THR A 80 -19.19 -10.14 2.32
CA THR A 80 -20.19 -9.31 1.63
C THR A 80 -19.74 -7.86 1.60
N LEU A 81 -19.59 -7.30 0.41
CA LEU A 81 -19.31 -5.90 0.18
C LEU A 81 -20.60 -5.10 0.24
N THR A 82 -20.58 -3.99 0.97
CA THR A 82 -21.70 -3.04 1.10
C THR A 82 -21.46 -1.75 0.33
N ALA A 83 -20.25 -1.56 -0.21
CA ALA A 83 -19.81 -0.42 -1.01
C ALA A 83 -18.65 -0.85 -1.92
N ASP A 84 -18.30 0.02 -2.87
CA ASP A 84 -17.14 -0.18 -3.74
C ASP A 84 -15.84 -0.31 -2.93
N LEU A 85 -14.94 -1.18 -3.40
CA LEU A 85 -13.62 -1.29 -2.82
C LEU A 85 -12.78 -0.05 -3.19
N PRO A 86 -11.91 0.43 -2.28
CA PRO A 86 -10.93 1.47 -2.61
C PRO A 86 -10.01 1.01 -3.75
N THR A 87 -9.56 1.96 -4.57
CA THR A 87 -8.54 1.68 -5.58
C THR A 87 -7.21 1.31 -4.90
N PHE A 88 -6.51 0.31 -5.44
CA PHE A 88 -5.16 -0.03 -5.00
C PHE A 88 -4.16 1.01 -5.53
N THR A 89 -3.42 1.66 -4.63
CA THR A 89 -2.32 2.57 -4.99
C THR A 89 -0.95 1.95 -4.75
N GLU A 90 -0.91 0.85 -3.99
CA GLU A 90 0.29 0.08 -3.66
C GLU A 90 0.16 -1.38 -4.12
N SER A 91 1.29 -2.03 -4.36
CA SER A 91 1.32 -3.45 -4.74
C SER A 91 0.95 -4.34 -3.55
N VAL A 92 -0.05 -5.20 -3.74
CA VAL A 92 -0.57 -6.08 -2.69
C VAL A 92 -0.87 -7.47 -3.22
N THR A 93 -0.66 -8.48 -2.38
CA THR A 93 -1.12 -9.85 -2.60
C THR A 93 -2.40 -10.08 -1.81
N ILE A 94 -3.43 -10.66 -2.44
CA ILE A 94 -4.65 -11.06 -1.75
C ILE A 94 -4.70 -12.59 -1.72
N GLU A 95 -4.77 -13.17 -0.52
CA GLU A 95 -4.75 -14.60 -0.30
C GLU A 95 -6.05 -15.06 0.38
N GLY A 96 -6.75 -16.01 -0.23
CA GLY A 96 -7.92 -16.65 0.38
C GLY A 96 -7.53 -17.87 1.23
N ALA A 97 -8.46 -18.36 2.05
CA ALA A 97 -8.25 -19.51 2.95
C ALA A 97 -8.22 -20.89 2.25
N GLY A 98 -7.83 -20.94 0.98
CA GLY A 98 -7.77 -22.14 0.14
C GLY A 98 -8.88 -22.24 -0.91
N MET A 99 -8.79 -23.29 -1.73
CA MET A 99 -9.70 -23.54 -2.86
C MET A 99 -11.15 -23.69 -2.39
N ASN A 100 -12.07 -22.93 -3.01
CA ASN A 100 -13.50 -22.90 -2.67
C ASN A 100 -13.85 -22.50 -1.22
N SER A 101 -12.89 -22.00 -0.44
CA SER A 101 -13.12 -21.62 0.96
C SER A 101 -13.52 -20.16 1.13
N THR A 102 -13.15 -19.28 0.19
CA THR A 102 -13.36 -17.83 0.29
C THR A 102 -14.23 -17.34 -0.86
N THR A 103 -15.27 -16.58 -0.54
CA THR A 103 -16.13 -15.87 -1.51
C THR A 103 -16.12 -14.37 -1.20
N ILE A 104 -15.87 -13.53 -2.19
CA ILE A 104 -16.10 -12.08 -2.10
C ILE A 104 -17.36 -11.79 -2.89
N SER A 105 -18.42 -11.35 -2.21
CA SER A 105 -19.73 -11.13 -2.81
C SER A 105 -20.10 -9.66 -2.74
N GLY A 106 -20.56 -9.08 -3.83
CA GLY A 106 -21.15 -7.73 -3.84
C GLY A 106 -22.63 -7.70 -3.44
N ASP A 107 -23.24 -8.83 -3.06
CA ASP A 107 -24.70 -9.00 -3.08
C ASP A 107 -25.45 -8.42 -1.85
N SER A 108 -25.21 -7.14 -1.58
CA SER A 108 -26.19 -6.13 -1.11
C SER A 108 -25.71 -4.68 -1.36
N GLY A 109 -24.77 -4.47 -2.28
CA GLY A 109 -24.55 -3.21 -2.99
C GLY A 109 -24.59 -3.55 -4.48
N GLN A 110 -25.79 -3.48 -5.09
CA GLN A 110 -26.05 -3.80 -6.50
C GLN A 110 -24.88 -3.36 -7.37
N PHE A 111 -24.16 -4.30 -8.00
CA PHE A 111 -23.16 -4.00 -9.02
C PHE A 111 -23.77 -3.02 -10.02
N ARG A 112 -23.45 -1.73 -9.90
CA ARG A 112 -23.78 -0.73 -10.93
C ARG A 112 -22.71 -0.91 -12.00
N GLY A 113 -22.92 -1.91 -12.86
CA GLY A 113 -22.14 -2.05 -14.08
C GLY A 113 -22.15 -0.71 -14.80
N VAL A 114 -20.97 -0.08 -14.87
CA VAL A 114 -20.72 1.09 -15.71
C VAL A 114 -20.65 0.67 -17.16
#